data_AF-A0A4Q2YU29-F1
#
_entry.id   AF-A0A4Q2YU29-F1
#
_cell.length_a   1.000
_cell.length_b   1.000
_cell.length_c   1.000
_cell.angle_alpha   90.00
_cell.angle_beta   90.00
_cell.angle_gamma   90.00
#
_symmetry.space_group_name_H-M   'P 1'
#
loop_
_entity.id
_entity.type
_entity.pdbx_description
1 polymer ?
#
loop_
_entity_poly.entity_id
_entity_poly.type
_entity_poly.pdbx_seq_one_letter_code
_entity_poly.pdbx_strand_id
1 'polypeptide(L)'
;MLVFIFSTFSSIGLAEAYRYTVYSLLILAGFVIYTMRSSLWHLDLLHLDGFRCAQLTLRQMLHVAAPLFLFLVAAKDMGISRTFLFSYCSLLACCLFLTNRRLPNALANLCFRGRRQQRTLLCGMPEDFARVEPWLHRKTSFGMQVCGFAALQSGTGTLPNGARWESVDDLEAILAREKINQVVLTRTLTAEGLQALSARCDTAGSRIFILHDLEEQLGRPVRFIRDEGLNFITLREEPLECPLNRLTKRMLDVGIALPVVLFV
;
A
#
# COMPACT_ATOMS: atom_id res chain seq x y z
N MET A 1 -18.19 -12.22 11.74
CA MET A 1 -19.25 -11.21 11.98
C MET A 1 -20.57 -11.57 11.30
N LEU A 2 -20.57 -12.09 10.07
CA LEU A 2 -21.77 -12.67 9.41
C LEU A 2 -22.47 -13.77 10.24
N VAL A 3 -21.70 -14.60 10.94
CA VAL A 3 -22.24 -15.72 11.75
C VAL A 3 -22.93 -15.25 13.05
N PHE A 4 -22.58 -14.09 13.59
CA PHE A 4 -23.16 -13.61 14.86
C PHE A 4 -24.53 -12.93 14.68
N ILE A 5 -24.86 -12.50 13.46
CA ILE A 5 -26.20 -12.02 13.10
C ILE A 5 -27.16 -13.20 12.87
N PHE A 6 -26.62 -14.38 12.52
CA PHE A 6 -27.41 -15.59 12.30
C PHE A 6 -27.98 -16.22 13.57
N SER A 7 -27.39 -15.98 14.76
CA SER A 7 -27.79 -16.69 15.98
C SER A 7 -28.86 -16.00 16.84
N THR A 8 -29.19 -14.73 16.57
CA THR A 8 -30.15 -13.96 17.40
C THR A 8 -31.56 -13.86 16.81
N PHE A 9 -31.81 -14.34 15.59
CA PHE A 9 -33.14 -14.33 14.98
C PHE A 9 -33.51 -15.72 14.43
N SER A 10 -33.93 -16.63 15.32
CA SER A 10 -34.34 -17.99 14.99
C SER A 10 -35.76 -18.11 14.42
N SER A 11 -36.17 -17.18 13.54
CA SER A 11 -37.44 -17.27 12.80
C SER A 11 -37.43 -16.41 11.52
N ILE A 12 -36.45 -16.60 10.65
CA ILE A 12 -36.38 -15.87 9.37
C ILE A 12 -37.11 -16.70 8.30
N GLY A 13 -38.21 -16.18 7.77
CA GLY A 13 -38.90 -16.78 6.62
C GLY A 13 -38.03 -16.77 5.37
N LEU A 14 -38.24 -17.74 4.45
CA LEU A 14 -37.44 -17.86 3.20
C LEU A 14 -37.39 -16.56 2.37
N ALA A 15 -38.44 -15.74 2.41
CA ALA A 15 -38.50 -14.44 1.74
C ALA A 15 -37.55 -13.39 2.35
N GLU A 16 -37.32 -13.43 3.66
CA GLU A 16 -36.38 -12.54 4.34
C GLU A 16 -34.93 -12.96 4.08
N ALA A 17 -34.65 -14.27 4.07
CA ALA A 17 -33.33 -14.81 3.75
C ALA A 17 -32.85 -14.39 2.34
N TYR A 18 -33.76 -14.37 1.35
CA TYR A 18 -33.46 -13.87 0.00
C TYR A 18 -33.04 -12.40 0.01
N ARG A 19 -33.77 -11.54 0.72
CA ARG A 19 -33.46 -10.10 0.83
C ARG A 19 -32.08 -9.89 1.46
N TYR A 20 -31.78 -10.57 2.57
CA TYR A 20 -30.46 -10.50 3.24
C TYR A 20 -29.29 -10.97 2.37
N THR A 21 -29.53 -11.97 1.51
CA THR A 21 -28.53 -12.44 0.54
C THR A 21 -28.24 -11.37 -0.51
N VAL A 22 -29.28 -10.72 -1.05
CA VAL A 22 -29.14 -9.62 -2.03
C VAL A 22 -28.40 -8.43 -1.42
N TYR A 23 -28.69 -8.04 -0.18
CA TYR A 23 -27.96 -6.97 0.52
C TYR A 23 -26.48 -7.32 0.70
N SER A 24 -26.16 -8.55 1.10
CA SER A 24 -24.79 -9.01 1.29
C SER A 24 -24.00 -8.98 -0.02
N LEU A 25 -24.64 -9.35 -1.12
CA LEU A 25 -24.04 -9.36 -2.45
C LEU A 25 -23.81 -7.93 -2.98
N LEU A 26 -24.72 -7.00 -2.70
CA LEU A 26 -24.54 -5.57 -2.99
C LEU A 26 -23.38 -4.95 -2.19
N ILE A 27 -23.26 -5.27 -0.90
CA ILE A 27 -22.15 -4.82 -0.06
C ILE A 27 -20.82 -5.36 -0.60
N LEU A 28 -20.77 -6.64 -0.96
CA LEU A 28 -19.59 -7.27 -1.52
C LEU A 28 -19.19 -6.61 -2.85
N ALA A 29 -20.16 -6.40 -3.75
CA ALA A 29 -19.94 -5.72 -5.02
C ALA A 29 -19.42 -4.28 -4.82
N GLY A 30 -20.00 -3.53 -3.88
CA GLY A 30 -19.53 -2.19 -3.52
C GLY A 30 -18.08 -2.19 -3.00
N PHE A 31 -17.73 -3.20 -2.20
CA PHE A 31 -16.36 -3.36 -1.69
C PHE A 31 -15.37 -3.74 -2.80
N VAL A 32 -15.74 -4.66 -3.70
CA VAL A 32 -14.93 -5.05 -4.85
C VAL A 32 -14.68 -3.85 -5.77
N ILE A 33 -15.73 -3.11 -6.14
CA ILE A 33 -15.62 -1.90 -6.97
C ILE A 33 -14.74 -0.86 -6.29
N TYR A 34 -14.90 -0.66 -4.97
CA TYR A 34 -14.03 0.24 -4.22
C TYR A 34 -12.58 -0.22 -4.32
N THR A 35 -12.27 -1.48 -4.00
CA THR A 35 -10.89 -2.00 -4.05
C THR A 35 -10.27 -1.93 -5.45
N MET A 36 -11.04 -2.14 -6.51
CA MET A 36 -10.55 -2.02 -7.89
C MET A 36 -10.32 -0.56 -8.31
N ARG A 37 -11.10 0.39 -7.80
CA ARG A 37 -10.95 1.82 -8.11
C ARG A 37 -9.93 2.52 -7.21
N SER A 38 -9.82 2.10 -5.96
CA SER A 38 -8.88 2.66 -5.01
C SER A 38 -7.51 2.04 -5.27
N SER A 39 -6.54 2.84 -5.71
CA SER A 39 -5.13 2.45 -5.69
C SER A 39 -4.63 2.42 -4.23
N LEU A 40 -5.10 1.43 -3.47
CA LEU A 40 -4.67 1.17 -2.08
C LEU A 40 -3.19 0.79 -2.00
N TRP A 41 -2.58 0.46 -3.14
CA TRP A 41 -1.18 0.09 -3.29
C TRP A 41 -0.19 1.21 -2.94
N HIS A 42 -0.61 2.47 -2.99
CA HIS A 42 0.26 3.62 -2.68
C HIS A 42 0.03 4.20 -1.28
N LEU A 43 -1.00 3.72 -0.57
CA LEU A 43 -1.23 4.11 0.82
C LEU A 43 -0.33 3.26 1.70
N ASP A 44 0.63 3.91 2.37
CA ASP A 44 1.42 3.29 3.42
C ASP A 44 0.52 3.01 4.63
N LEU A 45 -0.22 1.89 4.57
CA LEU A 45 -1.24 1.50 5.55
C LEU A 45 -0.67 1.37 6.98
N LEU A 46 0.64 1.25 7.13
CA LEU A 46 1.35 1.15 8.40
C LEU A 46 1.65 2.50 9.04
N HIS A 47 1.77 3.57 8.25
CA HIS A 47 2.01 4.94 8.71
C HIS A 47 0.80 5.86 8.48
N LEU A 48 -0.41 5.32 8.56
CA LEU A 48 -1.62 6.14 8.49
C LEU A 48 -1.80 6.93 9.80
N ASP A 49 -1.63 8.25 9.70
CA ASP A 49 -2.08 9.17 10.74
C ASP A 49 -3.54 8.90 11.10
N GLY A 50 -3.91 9.04 12.38
CA GLY A 50 -5.28 8.75 12.86
C GLY A 50 -6.37 9.48 12.06
N PHE A 51 -6.09 10.71 11.63
CA PHE A 51 -6.97 11.51 10.78
C PHE A 51 -7.11 10.94 9.35
N ARG A 52 -6.00 10.51 8.74
CA ARG A 52 -6.02 9.86 7.41
C ARG A 52 -6.73 8.51 7.46
N CYS A 53 -6.58 7.77 8.55
CA CYS A 53 -7.30 6.53 8.80
C CYS A 53 -8.82 6.77 8.94
N ALA A 54 -9.23 7.84 9.64
CA ALA A 54 -10.63 8.23 9.74
C ALA A 54 -11.20 8.66 8.38
N GLN A 55 -10.45 9.44 7.59
CA GLN A 55 -10.86 9.85 6.24
C GLN A 55 -10.98 8.66 5.27
N LEU A 56 -10.04 7.71 5.34
CA LEU A 56 -10.09 6.46 4.57
C LEU A 56 -11.33 5.64 4.94
N THR A 57 -11.57 5.50 6.25
CA THR A 57 -12.73 4.77 6.79
C THR A 57 -14.05 5.43 6.36
N LEU A 58 -14.12 6.76 6.38
CA LEU A 58 -15.30 7.50 5.95
C LEU A 58 -15.56 7.31 4.44
N ARG A 59 -14.52 7.35 3.61
CA ARG A 59 -14.62 7.07 2.17
C ARG A 59 -15.09 5.63 1.90
N GLN A 60 -14.50 4.65 2.57
CA GLN A 60 -14.90 3.24 2.47
C GLN A 60 -16.35 3.05 2.88
N MET A 61 -16.74 3.65 4.02
CA MET A 61 -18.12 3.63 4.48
C MET A 61 -19.05 4.26 3.45
N LEU A 62 -18.72 5.42 2.88
CA LEU A 62 -19.58 6.08 1.90
C LEU A 62 -19.78 5.23 0.64
N HIS A 63 -18.72 4.57 0.15
CA HIS A 63 -18.81 3.69 -1.02
C HIS A 63 -19.65 2.43 -0.78
N VAL A 64 -19.72 1.93 0.46
CA VAL A 64 -20.58 0.79 0.82
C VAL A 64 -22.00 1.24 1.16
N ALA A 65 -22.15 2.37 1.86
CA ALA A 65 -23.42 2.90 2.30
C ALA A 65 -24.24 3.46 1.12
N ALA A 66 -23.63 4.17 0.18
CA ALA A 66 -24.34 4.77 -0.95
C ALA A 66 -25.15 3.77 -1.81
N PRO A 67 -24.60 2.64 -2.30
CA PRO A 67 -25.37 1.66 -3.06
C PRO A 67 -26.41 0.95 -2.19
N LEU A 68 -26.13 0.72 -0.92
CA LEU A 68 -27.08 0.14 0.02
C LEU A 68 -28.29 1.07 0.23
N PHE A 69 -28.04 2.36 0.46
CA PHE A 69 -29.09 3.37 0.57
C PHE A 69 -29.88 3.53 -0.74
N LEU A 70 -29.21 3.57 -1.89
CA LEU A 70 -29.86 3.66 -3.20
C LEU A 70 -30.79 2.47 -3.43
N PHE A 71 -30.35 1.26 -3.11
CA PHE A 71 -31.17 0.06 -3.22
C PHE A 71 -32.35 0.07 -2.25
N LEU A 72 -32.17 0.53 -1.01
CA LEU A 72 -33.27 0.67 -0.03
C LEU A 72 -34.34 1.66 -0.49
N VAL A 73 -33.93 2.79 -1.06
CA VAL A 73 -34.84 3.79 -1.62
C VAL A 73 -35.56 3.25 -2.85
N ALA A 74 -34.84 2.57 -3.76
CA ALA A 74 -35.40 1.99 -4.98
C ALA A 74 -36.39 0.85 -4.68
N ALA A 75 -36.07 0.00 -3.70
CA ALA A 75 -36.91 -1.11 -3.28
C ALA A 75 -38.15 -0.67 -2.48
N LYS A 76 -38.24 0.61 -2.07
CA LYS A 76 -39.30 1.17 -1.21
C LYS A 76 -39.60 0.27 0.00
N ASP A 77 -38.58 -0.39 0.55
CA ASP A 77 -38.79 -1.42 1.56
C ASP A 77 -39.06 -0.76 2.92
N MET A 78 -40.34 -0.59 3.25
CA MET A 78 -40.82 -0.04 4.53
C MET A 78 -40.52 -0.96 5.72
N GLY A 79 -40.12 -2.21 5.46
CA GLY A 79 -39.84 -3.22 6.50
C GLY A 79 -38.49 -3.03 7.20
N ILE A 80 -37.58 -2.24 6.64
CA ILE A 80 -36.27 -2.03 7.25
C ILE A 80 -36.36 -0.85 8.22
N SER A 81 -36.35 -1.19 9.50
CA SER A 81 -36.38 -0.19 10.56
C SER A 81 -35.19 0.77 10.42
N ARG A 82 -35.47 2.07 10.53
CA ARG A 82 -34.42 3.12 10.59
C ARG A 82 -33.40 2.83 11.68
N THR A 83 -33.80 2.14 12.76
CA THR A 83 -32.90 1.70 13.84
C THR A 83 -31.95 0.59 13.41
N PHE A 84 -32.35 -0.31 12.51
CA PHE A 84 -31.46 -1.32 11.94
C PHE A 84 -30.37 -0.68 11.10
N LEU A 85 -30.74 0.27 10.24
CA LEU A 85 -29.78 0.97 9.38
C LEU A 85 -28.77 1.80 10.19
N PHE A 86 -29.26 2.52 11.20
CA PHE A 86 -28.39 3.34 12.06
C PHE A 86 -27.43 2.49 12.88
N SER A 87 -27.92 1.41 13.51
CA SER A 87 -27.07 0.48 14.28
C SER A 87 -26.06 -0.25 13.39
N TYR A 88 -26.47 -0.68 12.19
CA TYR A 88 -25.59 -1.31 11.21
C TYR A 88 -24.48 -0.35 10.74
N CYS A 89 -24.82 0.88 10.34
CA CYS A 89 -23.83 1.87 9.90
C CYS A 89 -22.85 2.25 11.01
N SER A 90 -23.33 2.45 12.24
CA SER A 90 -22.45 2.75 13.39
C SER A 90 -21.53 1.58 13.74
N LEU A 91 -22.04 0.35 13.72
CA LEU A 91 -21.23 -0.84 13.98
C LEU A 91 -20.20 -1.07 12.86
N LEU A 92 -20.61 -0.88 11.60
CA LEU A 92 -19.72 -0.95 10.45
C LEU A 92 -18.61 0.11 10.54
N ALA A 93 -18.95 1.34 10.95
CA ALA A 93 -17.99 2.42 11.20
C ALA A 93 -16.91 1.98 12.19
N CYS A 94 -17.36 1.46 13.33
CA CYS A 94 -16.48 1.05 14.42
C CYS A 94 -15.59 -0.13 13.98
N CYS A 95 -16.17 -1.11 13.31
CA CYS A 95 -15.46 -2.28 12.81
C CYS A 95 -14.42 -1.91 11.75
N LEU A 96 -14.76 -1.07 10.77
CA LEU A 96 -13.83 -0.60 9.76
C LEU A 96 -12.72 0.25 10.36
N PHE A 97 -13.04 1.17 11.28
CA PHE A 97 -12.03 1.98 11.96
C PHE A 97 -11.04 1.11 12.75
N LEU A 98 -11.55 0.14 13.50
CA LEU A 98 -10.71 -0.77 14.29
C LEU A 98 -9.83 -1.63 13.39
N THR A 99 -10.40 -2.14 12.29
CA THR A 99 -9.69 -2.96 11.31
C THR A 99 -8.60 -2.15 10.63
N ASN A 100 -8.92 -0.98 10.07
CA ASN A 100 -7.94 -0.11 9.42
C ASN A 100 -6.81 0.34 10.36
N ARG A 101 -7.11 0.54 11.66
CA ARG A 101 -6.10 0.95 12.64
C ARG A 101 -5.22 -0.19 13.15
N ARG A 102 -5.80 -1.37 13.41
CA ARG A 102 -5.09 -2.48 14.09
C ARG A 102 -4.61 -3.57 13.15
N LEU A 103 -5.33 -3.84 12.07
CA LEU A 103 -5.04 -4.93 11.15
C LEU A 103 -3.66 -4.79 10.47
N PRO A 104 -3.25 -3.61 9.96
CA PRO A 104 -1.96 -3.48 9.30
C PRO A 104 -0.79 -3.79 10.25
N ASN A 105 -0.85 -3.23 11.46
CA ASN A 105 0.17 -3.46 12.49
C ASN A 105 0.17 -4.91 13.01
N ALA A 106 -0.99 -5.52 13.19
CA ALA A 106 -1.10 -6.91 13.62
C ALA A 106 -0.55 -7.88 12.55
N LEU A 107 -0.91 -7.66 11.27
CA LEU A 107 -0.39 -8.44 10.15
C LEU A 107 1.10 -8.22 9.96
N ALA A 108 1.59 -6.99 10.06
CA ALA A 108 3.03 -6.72 9.96
C ALA A 108 3.79 -7.41 11.09
N ASN A 109 3.31 -7.33 12.33
CA ASN A 109 3.91 -8.05 13.44
C ASN A 109 3.85 -9.57 13.25
N LEU A 110 2.76 -10.12 12.73
CA LEU A 110 2.65 -11.56 12.51
C LEU A 110 3.56 -12.05 11.37
N CYS A 111 3.65 -11.28 10.28
CA CYS A 111 4.40 -11.65 9.08
C CYS A 111 5.90 -11.39 9.20
N PHE A 112 6.31 -10.34 9.93
CA PHE A 112 7.69 -9.85 9.97
C PHE A 112 8.41 -10.06 11.32
N ARG A 113 7.77 -10.67 12.35
CA ARG A 113 8.46 -11.04 13.60
C ARG A 113 9.37 -12.27 13.41
N GLY A 114 10.56 -12.21 14.00
CA GLY A 114 11.50 -13.34 14.09
C GLY A 114 12.33 -13.57 12.83
N ARG A 115 12.42 -14.83 12.37
CA ARG A 115 13.28 -15.28 11.24
C ARG A 115 13.00 -14.63 9.88
N ARG A 116 11.94 -13.83 9.76
CA ARG A 116 11.53 -13.14 8.52
C ARG A 116 11.98 -11.69 8.44
N GLN A 117 12.79 -11.23 9.40
CA GLN A 117 13.43 -9.91 9.29
C GLN A 117 14.44 -9.91 8.15
N GLN A 118 14.35 -8.88 7.31
CA GLN A 118 15.29 -8.66 6.23
C GLN A 118 16.51 -7.95 6.79
N ARG A 119 17.57 -8.71 7.05
CA ARG A 119 18.88 -8.17 7.41
C ARG A 119 19.44 -7.46 6.19
N THR A 120 19.56 -6.15 6.29
CA THR A 120 19.91 -5.24 5.21
C THR A 120 21.28 -4.60 5.47
N LEU A 121 22.15 -4.68 4.46
CA LEU A 121 23.39 -3.92 4.40
C LEU A 121 23.17 -2.72 3.50
N LEU A 122 23.59 -1.54 3.94
CA LEU A 122 23.54 -0.34 3.11
C LEU A 122 24.92 -0.04 2.55
N CYS A 123 25.01 0.14 1.24
CA CYS A 123 26.24 0.45 0.53
C CYS A 123 26.19 1.88 -0.03
N GLY A 124 27.11 2.74 0.40
CA GLY A 124 27.04 4.17 0.09
C GLY A 124 28.15 5.02 0.70
N MET A 125 28.06 6.34 0.50
CA MET A 125 28.91 7.34 1.15
C MET A 125 28.24 7.85 2.43
N PRO A 126 28.99 8.22 3.50
CA PRO A 126 28.45 8.69 4.77
C PRO A 126 27.32 9.75 4.65
N GLU A 127 27.44 10.63 3.66
CA GLU A 127 26.47 11.69 3.37
C GLU A 127 25.10 11.17 2.92
N ASP A 128 25.07 10.08 2.15
CA ASP A 128 23.81 9.50 1.65
C ASP A 128 22.99 8.88 2.80
N PHE A 129 23.63 8.44 3.88
CA PHE A 129 22.93 7.79 4.99
C PHE A 129 22.08 8.77 5.80
N ALA A 130 22.57 9.98 6.01
CA ALA A 130 21.78 11.03 6.67
C ALA A 130 20.49 11.32 5.89
N ARG A 131 20.53 11.25 4.54
CA ARG A 131 19.34 11.40 3.70
C ARG A 131 18.37 10.22 3.85
N VAL A 132 18.89 9.01 3.98
CA VAL A 132 18.09 7.77 3.94
C VAL A 132 17.64 7.31 5.35
N GLU A 133 18.20 7.87 6.42
CA GLU A 133 17.85 7.56 7.82
C GLU A 133 16.34 7.68 8.14
N PRO A 134 15.63 8.75 7.75
CA PRO A 134 14.17 8.84 7.99
C PRO A 134 13.37 7.78 7.23
N TRP A 135 13.88 7.31 6.09
CA TRP A 135 13.27 6.21 5.33
C TRP A 135 13.55 4.86 6.00
N LEU A 136 14.79 4.64 6.48
CA LEU A 136 15.17 3.44 7.22
C LEU A 136 14.33 3.26 8.48
N HIS A 137 14.18 4.31 9.28
CA HIS A 137 13.34 4.28 10.46
C HIS A 137 11.90 3.86 10.15
N ARG A 138 11.32 4.36 9.05
CA ARG A 138 9.98 3.93 8.61
C ARG A 138 9.96 2.46 8.17
N LYS A 139 10.99 2.00 7.45
CA LYS A 139 11.10 0.62 6.95
C LYS A 139 11.43 -0.41 8.03
N THR A 140 12.00 -0.01 9.17
CA THR A 140 12.20 -0.94 10.31
C THR A 140 10.89 -1.55 10.81
N SER A 141 9.78 -0.81 10.73
CA SER A 141 8.44 -1.33 11.04
C SER A 141 7.95 -2.45 10.10
N PHE A 142 8.55 -2.56 8.91
CA PHE A 142 8.31 -3.63 7.93
C PHE A 142 9.28 -4.81 8.10
N GLY A 143 10.02 -4.88 9.21
CA GLY A 143 10.98 -5.95 9.49
C GLY A 143 12.33 -5.78 8.79
N MET A 144 12.64 -4.60 8.25
CA MET A 144 13.99 -4.27 7.77
C MET A 144 14.91 -4.03 8.97
N GLN A 145 16.01 -4.76 9.06
CA GLN A 145 17.01 -4.57 10.11
C GLN A 145 18.34 -4.18 9.45
N VAL A 146 18.79 -2.95 9.69
CA VAL A 146 20.10 -2.49 9.21
C VAL A 146 21.17 -3.15 10.06
N CYS A 147 21.96 -4.05 9.47
CA CYS A 147 23.01 -4.80 10.18
C CYS A 147 24.40 -4.16 10.05
N GLY A 148 24.62 -3.34 9.03
CA GLY A 148 25.91 -2.71 8.81
C GLY A 148 25.91 -1.79 7.61
N PHE A 149 27.08 -1.19 7.37
CA PHE A 149 27.30 -0.20 6.35
C PHE A 149 28.60 -0.50 5.62
N ALA A 150 28.54 -0.60 4.30
CA ALA A 150 29.70 -0.81 3.46
C ALA A 150 29.99 0.47 2.65
N ALA A 151 31.23 0.96 2.74
CA ALA A 151 31.62 2.16 2.01
C ALA A 151 32.15 1.78 0.63
N LEU A 152 31.61 2.40 -0.41
CA LEU A 152 32.00 2.16 -1.81
C LEU A 152 33.44 2.63 -2.14
N GLN A 153 33.96 3.53 -1.31
CA GLN A 153 35.36 3.95 -1.26
C GLN A 153 35.76 4.02 0.21
N SER A 154 37.03 3.77 0.52
CA SER A 154 37.58 3.78 1.88
C SER A 154 37.30 5.12 2.59
N GLY A 155 36.16 5.21 3.26
CA GLY A 155 35.74 6.38 4.01
C GLY A 155 36.11 6.21 5.47
N THR A 156 36.94 7.10 5.99
CA THR A 156 37.23 7.21 7.43
C THR A 156 36.12 8.01 8.09
N GLY A 157 35.00 7.36 8.43
CA GLY A 157 33.90 7.98 9.18
C GLY A 157 33.45 7.10 10.35
N THR A 158 32.78 7.69 11.33
CA THR A 158 32.15 6.94 12.42
C THR A 158 30.65 6.89 12.14
N LEU A 159 30.05 5.70 12.09
CA LEU A 159 28.61 5.55 11.83
C LEU A 159 27.77 5.86 13.07
N PRO A 160 26.48 6.25 12.89
CA PRO A 160 25.51 6.21 13.98
C PRO A 160 25.45 4.78 14.55
N ASN A 161 25.44 4.65 15.88
CA ASN A 161 25.56 3.41 16.67
C ASN A 161 26.96 2.75 16.74
N GLY A 162 28.04 3.42 16.33
CA GLY A 162 29.40 2.90 16.52
C GLY A 162 29.78 1.72 15.61
N ALA A 163 28.97 1.45 14.58
CA ALA A 163 29.31 0.50 13.52
C ALA A 163 30.54 0.99 12.75
N ARG A 164 31.34 0.06 12.22
CA ARG A 164 32.49 0.37 11.38
C ARG A 164 32.09 0.25 9.91
N TRP A 165 32.64 1.14 9.07
CA TRP A 165 32.59 0.96 7.62
C TRP A 165 33.46 -0.24 7.26
N GLU A 166 32.86 -1.20 6.59
CA GLU A 166 33.61 -2.30 6.02
C GLU A 166 33.77 -2.05 4.51
N SER A 167 34.92 -2.45 3.96
CA SER A 167 35.20 -2.29 2.53
C SER A 167 34.24 -3.16 1.71
N VAL A 168 33.84 -2.67 0.53
CA VAL A 168 33.11 -3.49 -0.44
C VAL A 168 33.93 -4.73 -0.82
N ASP A 169 35.25 -4.69 -0.77
CA ASP A 169 36.09 -5.85 -1.11
C ASP A 169 35.88 -7.04 -0.17
N ASP A 170 35.49 -6.80 1.08
CA ASP A 170 35.19 -7.86 2.06
C ASP A 170 33.71 -8.26 2.10
N LEU A 171 32.88 -7.72 1.19
CA LEU A 171 31.43 -7.86 1.21
C LEU A 171 30.95 -9.31 1.39
N GLU A 172 31.52 -10.27 0.67
CA GLU A 172 31.13 -11.68 0.78
C GLU A 172 31.29 -12.25 2.20
N ALA A 173 32.38 -11.90 2.89
CA ALA A 173 32.62 -12.33 4.26
C ALA A 173 31.57 -11.73 5.22
N ILE A 174 31.16 -10.49 4.98
CA ILE A 174 30.14 -9.78 5.76
C ILE A 174 28.78 -10.40 5.52
N LEU A 175 28.42 -10.63 4.25
CA LEU A 175 27.14 -11.21 3.86
C LEU A 175 26.96 -12.59 4.51
N ALA A 176 28.02 -13.41 4.53
CA ALA A 176 28.03 -14.71 5.18
C ALA A 176 27.97 -14.62 6.73
N ARG A 177 28.82 -13.78 7.34
CA ARG A 177 28.91 -13.61 8.80
C ARG A 177 27.61 -13.10 9.40
N GLU A 178 27.07 -12.03 8.81
CA GLU A 178 25.87 -11.35 9.29
C GLU A 178 24.58 -11.90 8.66
N LYS A 179 24.63 -12.95 7.83
CA LYS A 179 23.46 -13.55 7.15
C LYS A 179 22.56 -12.46 6.53
N ILE A 180 23.19 -11.57 5.77
CA ILE A 180 22.51 -10.44 5.15
C ILE A 180 21.72 -10.95 3.96
N ASN A 181 20.42 -10.67 3.94
CA ASN A 181 19.52 -11.13 2.87
C ASN A 181 19.35 -10.09 1.77
N GLN A 182 19.72 -8.83 2.07
CA GLN A 182 19.46 -7.69 1.22
C GLN A 182 20.60 -6.67 1.28
N VAL A 183 20.98 -6.15 0.12
CA VAL A 183 21.92 -5.04 -0.01
C VAL A 183 21.20 -3.86 -0.66
N VAL A 184 21.27 -2.67 -0.06
CA VAL A 184 20.67 -1.44 -0.59
C VAL A 184 21.79 -0.49 -0.99
N LEU A 185 21.86 -0.18 -2.29
CA LEU A 185 22.78 0.81 -2.84
C LEU A 185 22.14 2.19 -2.82
N THR A 186 22.79 3.16 -2.18
CA THR A 186 22.30 4.55 -2.12
C THR A 186 22.76 5.42 -3.29
N ARG A 187 23.76 4.95 -4.06
CA ARG A 187 24.34 5.67 -5.19
C ARG A 187 24.48 4.74 -6.39
N THR A 188 24.27 5.31 -7.58
CA THR A 188 24.44 4.60 -8.84
C THR A 188 25.93 4.32 -9.09
N LEU A 189 26.25 3.05 -9.26
CA LEU A 189 27.56 2.58 -9.71
C LEU A 189 27.68 2.68 -11.24
N THR A 190 28.91 2.62 -11.75
CA THR A 190 29.13 2.31 -13.17
C THR A 190 28.54 0.94 -13.51
N ALA A 191 28.23 0.68 -14.79
CA ALA A 191 27.64 -0.60 -15.21
C ALA A 191 28.52 -1.79 -14.78
N GLU A 192 29.84 -1.67 -14.93
CA GLU A 192 30.81 -2.68 -14.50
C GLU A 192 30.82 -2.88 -12.98
N GLY A 193 30.81 -1.79 -12.20
CA GLY A 193 30.77 -1.86 -10.74
C GLY A 193 29.47 -2.47 -10.22
N LEU A 194 28.34 -2.16 -10.85
CA LEU A 194 27.05 -2.75 -10.51
C LEU A 194 27.01 -4.25 -10.85
N GLN A 195 27.54 -4.64 -12.00
CA GLN A 195 27.61 -6.05 -12.41
C GLN A 195 28.51 -6.85 -11.48
N ALA A 196 29.68 -6.32 -11.11
CA ALA A 196 30.58 -6.93 -10.15
C ALA A 196 29.90 -7.11 -8.79
N LEU A 197 29.22 -6.08 -8.29
CA LEU A 197 28.49 -6.16 -7.03
C LEU A 197 27.33 -7.17 -7.11
N SER A 198 26.58 -7.20 -8.22
CA SER A 198 25.51 -8.17 -8.47
C SER A 198 26.01 -9.58 -8.38
N ALA A 199 27.09 -9.92 -9.09
CA ALA A 199 27.66 -11.25 -9.07
C ALA A 199 28.04 -11.71 -7.65
N ARG A 200 28.58 -10.80 -6.84
CA ARG A 200 28.97 -11.09 -5.44
C ARG A 200 27.77 -11.29 -4.53
N CYS A 201 26.73 -10.45 -4.68
CA CYS A 201 25.48 -10.63 -3.93
C CYS A 201 24.73 -11.90 -4.35
N ASP A 202 24.71 -12.22 -5.66
CA ASP A 202 24.09 -13.43 -6.19
C ASP A 202 24.77 -14.69 -5.65
N THR A 203 26.10 -14.69 -5.58
CA THR A 203 26.89 -15.78 -4.99
C THR A 203 26.58 -15.97 -3.50
N ALA A 204 26.33 -14.88 -2.77
CA ALA A 204 25.93 -14.91 -1.36
C ALA A 204 24.44 -15.19 -1.15
N GLY A 205 23.62 -15.25 -2.21
CA GLY A 205 22.17 -15.40 -2.13
C GLY A 205 21.43 -14.16 -1.60
N SER A 206 22.07 -12.99 -1.66
CA SER A 206 21.53 -11.71 -1.19
C SER A 206 20.92 -10.91 -2.33
N ARG A 207 19.78 -10.26 -2.10
CA ARG A 207 19.10 -9.43 -3.12
C ARG A 207 19.66 -8.01 -3.12
N ILE A 208 19.89 -7.44 -4.30
CA ILE A 208 20.28 -6.02 -4.44
C ILE A 208 19.05 -5.14 -4.69
N PHE A 209 18.99 -4.02 -4.00
CA PHE A 209 18.09 -2.90 -4.28
C PHE A 209 18.91 -1.65 -4.57
N ILE A 210 18.54 -0.94 -5.62
CA ILE A 210 19.16 0.34 -5.97
C ILE A 210 18.18 1.43 -5.59
N LEU A 211 18.53 2.24 -4.60
CA LEU A 211 17.79 3.43 -4.25
C LEU A 211 18.21 4.54 -5.21
N HIS A 212 17.31 4.92 -6.11
CA HIS A 212 17.52 6.04 -7.00
C HIS A 212 16.46 7.09 -6.74
N ASP A 213 16.89 8.29 -6.36
CA ASP A 213 15.99 9.41 -6.12
C ASP A 213 15.80 10.24 -7.39
N LEU A 214 15.25 9.60 -8.40
CA LEU A 214 15.01 10.24 -9.68
C LEU A 214 13.94 11.33 -9.55
N GLU A 215 13.03 11.21 -8.58
CA GLU A 215 12.00 12.22 -8.31
C GLU A 215 12.57 13.49 -7.70
N GLU A 216 13.50 13.39 -6.74
CA GLU A 216 14.22 14.55 -6.18
C GLU A 216 15.10 15.22 -7.23
N GLN A 217 15.79 14.44 -8.07
CA GLN A 217 16.64 14.97 -9.15
C GLN A 217 15.83 15.70 -10.24
N LEU A 218 14.64 15.19 -10.58
CA LEU A 218 13.79 15.76 -11.63
C LEU A 218 12.74 16.74 -11.10
N GLY A 219 12.63 16.88 -9.77
CA GLY A 219 11.66 17.73 -9.09
C GLY A 219 10.20 17.36 -9.38
N ARG A 220 9.94 16.15 -9.89
CA ARG A 220 8.62 15.67 -10.33
C ARG A 220 8.49 14.18 -10.05
N PRO A 221 7.28 13.69 -9.75
CA PRO A 221 7.06 12.26 -9.59
C PRO A 221 7.34 11.52 -10.90
N VAL A 222 7.93 10.35 -10.79
CA VAL A 222 8.42 9.57 -11.93
C VAL A 222 7.75 8.21 -11.94
N ARG A 223 7.15 7.84 -13.08
CA ARG A 223 6.59 6.50 -13.28
C ARG A 223 7.39 5.75 -14.33
N PHE A 224 7.75 4.52 -14.01
CA PHE A 224 8.34 3.57 -14.96
C PHE A 224 7.21 2.83 -15.68
N ILE A 225 7.17 2.95 -17.00
CA ILE A 225 6.24 2.23 -17.87
C ILE A 225 7.06 1.27 -18.72
N ARG A 226 6.69 -0.01 -18.73
CA ARG A 226 7.32 -1.00 -19.61
C ARG A 226 6.46 -1.15 -20.85
N ASP A 227 7.02 -0.85 -22.01
CA ASP A 227 6.36 -1.00 -23.29
C ASP A 227 7.30 -1.66 -24.30
N GLU A 228 6.83 -2.72 -24.96
CA GLU A 228 7.58 -3.57 -25.89
C GLU A 228 9.02 -3.94 -25.46
N GLY A 229 9.25 -4.11 -24.16
CA GLY A 229 10.56 -4.47 -23.61
C GLY A 229 11.48 -3.28 -23.30
N LEU A 230 11.08 -2.06 -23.66
CA LEU A 230 11.72 -0.82 -23.25
C LEU A 230 11.12 -0.31 -21.94
N ASN A 231 11.96 0.31 -21.10
CA ASN A 231 11.52 0.97 -19.88
C ASN A 231 11.49 2.48 -20.13
N PHE A 232 10.29 3.04 -20.21
CA PHE A 232 10.05 4.47 -20.33
C PHE A 232 9.91 5.10 -18.96
N ILE A 233 10.38 6.34 -18.85
CA ILE A 233 10.32 7.17 -17.66
C ILE A 233 9.42 8.35 -17.99
N THR A 234 8.25 8.44 -17.37
CA THR A 234 7.31 9.55 -17.61
C THR A 234 7.28 10.51 -16.41
N LEU A 235 7.24 11.80 -16.71
CA LEU A 235 7.30 12.91 -15.73
C LEU A 235 5.92 13.51 -15.42
N ARG A 236 4.86 12.96 -16.01
CA ARG A 236 3.50 13.46 -15.86
C ARG A 236 2.53 12.29 -15.88
N GLU A 237 1.67 12.22 -14.86
CA GLU A 237 0.50 11.34 -14.91
C GLU A 237 -0.57 11.97 -15.78
N GLU A 238 -0.96 11.27 -16.84
CA GLU A 238 -2.18 11.60 -17.58
C GLU A 238 -3.34 10.80 -16.98
N PRO A 239 -4.22 11.43 -16.17
CA PRO A 239 -5.25 10.70 -15.42
C PRO A 239 -6.25 9.96 -16.31
N LEU A 240 -6.28 10.25 -17.62
CA LEU A 240 -7.15 9.66 -18.65
C LEU A 240 -6.52 8.47 -19.40
N GLU A 241 -5.29 8.08 -19.09
CA GLU A 241 -4.72 6.82 -19.56
C GLU A 241 -5.46 5.61 -18.97
N CYS A 242 -5.87 5.72 -17.69
CA CYS A 242 -6.65 4.68 -17.04
C CYS A 242 -8.04 4.57 -17.69
N PRO A 243 -8.41 3.41 -18.29
CA PRO A 243 -9.67 3.25 -19.00
C PRO A 243 -10.89 3.51 -18.08
N LEU A 244 -10.78 3.14 -16.80
CA LEU A 244 -11.81 3.40 -15.78
C LEU A 244 -12.01 4.89 -15.49
N ASN A 245 -10.93 5.68 -15.43
CA ASN A 245 -11.01 7.12 -15.21
C ASN A 245 -11.63 7.81 -16.43
N ARG A 246 -11.24 7.36 -17.62
CA ARG A 246 -11.83 7.83 -18.89
C ARG A 246 -13.33 7.54 -18.94
N LEU A 247 -13.76 6.34 -18.56
CA LEU A 247 -15.18 5.98 -18.49
C LEU A 247 -15.93 6.84 -17.45
N THR A 248 -15.35 7.01 -16.26
CA THR A 248 -15.94 7.83 -15.18
C THR A 248 -16.15 9.26 -15.64
N LYS A 249 -15.15 9.86 -16.31
CA LYS A 249 -15.27 11.20 -16.89
C LYS A 249 -16.40 11.26 -17.92
N ARG A 250 -16.49 10.26 -18.79
CA ARG A 250 -17.51 10.19 -19.84
C ARG A 250 -18.93 10.04 -19.27
N MET A 251 -19.10 9.28 -18.20
CA MET A 251 -20.39 9.17 -17.51
C MET A 251 -20.79 10.49 -16.83
N LEU A 252 -19.84 11.20 -16.23
CA LEU A 252 -20.08 12.52 -15.64
C LEU A 252 -20.52 13.51 -16.72
N ASP A 253 -19.82 13.54 -17.85
CA ASP A 253 -20.13 14.44 -18.96
C ASP A 253 -21.53 14.20 -19.52
N VAL A 254 -21.90 12.92 -19.72
CA VAL A 254 -23.26 12.56 -20.15
C VAL A 254 -24.29 12.90 -19.08
N GLY A 255 -24.00 12.61 -17.80
CA GLY A 255 -24.91 12.88 -16.69
C GLY A 255 -25.21 14.37 -16.47
N ILE A 256 -24.25 15.25 -16.77
CA ILE A 256 -24.44 16.71 -16.71
C ILE A 256 -25.08 17.24 -18.00
N ALA A 257 -24.68 16.74 -19.17
CA ALA A 257 -25.18 17.24 -20.45
C ALA A 257 -26.64 16.82 -20.72
N LEU A 258 -27.04 15.61 -20.33
CA LEU A 258 -28.35 15.05 -20.65
C LEU A 258 -29.52 15.85 -20.02
N PRO A 259 -29.47 16.29 -18.75
CA PRO A 259 -30.48 17.20 -18.20
C PRO A 259 -30.51 18.55 -18.91
N VAL A 260 -29.36 19.13 -19.25
CA VAL A 260 -29.31 20.43 -19.94
C VAL A 260 -29.99 20.32 -21.31
N VAL A 261 -29.73 19.26 -22.07
CA VAL A 261 -30.35 19.03 -23.39
C VAL A 261 -31.84 18.71 -23.32
N LEU A 262 -32.32 18.07 -22.23
CA LEU A 262 -33.73 17.68 -22.10
C LEU A 262 -34.61 18.78 -21.49
N PHE A 263 -34.05 19.70 -20.71
CA PHE A 263 -34.81 20.69 -19.93
C PHE A 263 -34.58 22.15 -20.34
N VAL A 264 -33.62 22.45 -21.23
CA VAL A 264 -33.36 23.77 -21.82
C VAL A 264 -33.59 23.71 -23.32
#